data_AF-A0A7Y4AQM3-F1
#
_entry.id   AF-A0A7Y4AQM3-F1
#
_cell.length_a   1.000
_cell.length_b   1.000
_cell.length_c   1.000
_cell.angle_alpha   90.00
_cell.angle_beta   90.00
_cell.angle_gamma   90.00
#
_symmetry.space_group_name_H-M   'P 1'
#
loop_
_entity.id
_entity.type
_entity.pdbx_description
1 polymer ?
#
loop_
_entity_poly.entity_id
_entity_poly.type
_entity_poly.pdbx_seq_one_letter_code
_entity_poly.pdbx_strand_id
1 'polypeptide(L)'
;MKKQHKMNEIPDDPFLMPPPYWRGSSAIWHINEGLSELAEKLEALESAYEVQEEQLELFYAKNPSFVEDEGSLVQSNEFWDIVSKSLKLSDQIKLRIERTIVMAAIDVEENINMVCVYNLRREMTEIIEKLSPIEKFVILGSVLTNSNVKGTSEYGELQKLMKYRNTFAHGHNTDRPVKSLQHNHFIHPEQYSSLPEELEKLKEYMRGYFRINQFVRSMSKNDYASGDSGDEDDLKPILEKISLYTFVSEE
;
A
#
# COMPACT_ATOMS: atom_id res chain seq x y z
N MET A 1 -20.83 -35.41 -39.72
CA MET A 1 -20.45 -35.27 -38.30
C MET A 1 -19.89 -33.88 -38.08
N LYS A 2 -20.63 -33.02 -37.36
CA LYS A 2 -20.16 -31.68 -36.96
C LYS A 2 -19.06 -31.87 -35.91
N LYS A 3 -17.85 -31.39 -36.20
CA LYS A 3 -16.79 -31.25 -35.18
C LYS A 3 -17.33 -30.29 -34.12
N GLN A 4 -17.50 -30.79 -32.91
CA GLN A 4 -17.66 -29.95 -31.71
C GLN A 4 -16.52 -28.93 -31.72
N HIS A 5 -16.86 -27.64 -31.78
CA HIS A 5 -15.90 -26.58 -31.50
C HIS A 5 -15.33 -26.84 -30.10
N LYS A 6 -14.01 -26.99 -30.02
CA LYS A 6 -13.28 -27.08 -28.75
C LYS A 6 -13.55 -25.81 -27.95
N MET A 7 -14.35 -25.95 -26.89
CA MET A 7 -14.69 -24.87 -25.96
C MET A 7 -13.52 -24.46 -25.04
N ASN A 8 -12.29 -24.99 -25.25
CA ASN A 8 -11.19 -24.93 -24.29
C ASN A 8 -9.81 -24.56 -24.89
N GLU A 9 -9.73 -24.11 -26.15
CA GLU A 9 -8.44 -23.65 -26.69
C GLU A 9 -8.35 -22.13 -26.56
N ILE A 10 -7.59 -21.68 -25.56
CA ILE A 10 -7.14 -20.29 -25.45
C ILE A 10 -6.40 -19.95 -26.76
N PRO A 11 -6.76 -18.87 -27.47
CA PRO A 11 -6.06 -18.49 -28.69
C PRO A 11 -4.57 -18.26 -28.44
N ASP A 12 -3.71 -18.78 -29.32
CA ASP A 12 -2.26 -18.51 -29.25
C ASP A 12 -1.94 -17.04 -29.57
N ASP A 13 -2.86 -16.33 -30.25
CA ASP A 13 -2.78 -14.89 -30.48
C ASP A 13 -3.36 -14.13 -29.27
N PRO A 14 -2.53 -13.38 -28.52
CA PRO A 14 -2.98 -12.67 -27.33
C PRO A 14 -4.02 -11.57 -27.62
N PHE A 15 -4.09 -11.07 -28.85
CA PHE A 15 -5.11 -10.07 -29.25
C PHE A 15 -6.48 -10.68 -29.51
N LEU A 16 -6.56 -12.00 -29.68
CA LEU A 16 -7.81 -12.72 -29.87
C LEU A 16 -8.37 -13.28 -28.55
N MET A 17 -7.69 -13.07 -27.43
CA MET A 17 -8.18 -13.44 -26.11
C MET A 17 -9.47 -12.67 -25.77
N PRO A 18 -10.63 -13.34 -25.61
CA PRO A 18 -11.88 -12.66 -25.29
C PRO A 18 -11.84 -12.08 -23.85
N PRO A 19 -12.28 -10.85 -23.58
CA PRO A 19 -12.56 -10.46 -22.20
C PRO A 19 -13.76 -11.24 -21.63
N PRO A 20 -13.83 -11.56 -20.31
CA PRO A 20 -12.83 -11.41 -19.26
C PRO A 20 -12.25 -12.77 -18.82
N TYR A 21 -11.02 -13.12 -19.26
CA TYR A 21 -10.31 -14.30 -18.73
C TYR A 21 -9.38 -14.00 -17.57
N TRP A 22 -9.12 -12.72 -17.24
CA TRP A 22 -8.28 -12.38 -16.09
C TRP A 22 -9.02 -12.67 -14.79
N ARG A 23 -8.37 -13.41 -13.90
CA ARG A 23 -8.86 -13.61 -12.53
C ARG A 23 -7.91 -12.91 -11.60
N GLY A 24 -8.39 -11.82 -11.01
CA GLY A 24 -7.56 -11.04 -10.12
C GLY A 24 -7.34 -11.67 -8.75
N SER A 25 -6.30 -11.22 -8.07
CA SER A 25 -5.87 -11.67 -6.74
C SER A 25 -6.69 -11.07 -5.59
N SER A 26 -7.70 -10.24 -5.91
CA SER A 26 -8.51 -9.46 -4.98
C SER A 26 -7.76 -8.40 -4.17
N ALA A 27 -6.49 -8.15 -4.47
CA ALA A 27 -5.66 -7.14 -3.78
C ALA A 27 -6.31 -5.75 -3.78
N ILE A 28 -6.91 -5.33 -4.91
CA ILE A 28 -7.63 -4.06 -5.03
C ILE A 28 -8.76 -3.89 -3.98
N TRP A 29 -9.49 -4.95 -3.66
CA TRP A 29 -10.56 -4.90 -2.65
C TRP A 29 -9.99 -4.69 -1.26
N HIS A 30 -8.83 -5.29 -0.96
CA HIS A 30 -8.15 -5.07 0.32
C HIS A 30 -7.54 -3.66 0.44
N ILE A 31 -7.14 -3.05 -0.68
CA ILE A 31 -6.73 -1.65 -0.70
C ILE A 31 -7.94 -0.77 -0.36
N ASN A 32 -9.08 -0.97 -1.02
CA ASN A 32 -10.29 -0.20 -0.77
C ASN A 32 -10.78 -0.34 0.68
N GLU A 33 -10.92 -1.58 1.16
CA GLU A 33 -11.29 -1.87 2.56
C GLU A 33 -10.30 -1.24 3.54
N GLY A 34 -9.00 -1.35 3.26
CA GLY A 34 -7.95 -0.78 4.08
C GLY A 34 -8.02 0.75 4.17
N LEU A 35 -8.22 1.44 3.04
CA LEU A 35 -8.35 2.90 3.00
C LEU A 35 -9.64 3.38 3.64
N SER A 36 -10.75 2.67 3.44
CA SER A 36 -12.04 3.01 4.09
C SER A 36 -11.92 2.90 5.61
N GLU A 37 -11.37 1.79 6.11
CA GLU A 37 -11.16 1.62 7.55
C GLU A 37 -10.16 2.64 8.12
N LEU A 38 -9.13 3.02 7.36
CA LEU A 38 -8.21 4.08 7.77
C LEU A 38 -8.93 5.41 7.98
N ALA A 39 -9.81 5.79 7.05
CA ALA A 39 -10.58 7.02 7.16
C ALA A 39 -11.51 7.00 8.40
N GLU A 40 -12.18 5.88 8.66
CA GLU A 40 -13.02 5.70 9.87
C GLU A 40 -12.20 5.77 11.16
N LYS A 41 -11.02 5.16 11.20
CA LYS A 41 -10.16 5.16 12.38
C LYS A 41 -9.53 6.52 12.65
N LEU A 42 -9.20 7.29 11.62
CA LEU A 42 -8.70 8.65 11.77
C LEU A 42 -9.77 9.56 12.39
N GLU A 43 -11.02 9.44 11.94
CA GLU A 43 -12.17 10.13 12.53
C GLU A 43 -12.37 9.74 14.00
N ALA A 44 -12.30 8.44 14.29
CA ALA A 44 -12.39 7.95 15.67
C ALA A 44 -11.21 8.39 16.56
N LEU A 45 -10.02 8.58 15.98
CA LEU A 45 -8.83 9.04 16.68
C LEU A 45 -8.95 10.52 17.04
N GLU A 46 -9.44 11.35 16.12
CA GLU A 46 -9.73 12.77 16.37
C GLU A 46 -10.67 12.93 17.56
N SER A 47 -11.83 12.26 17.56
CA SER A 47 -12.75 12.28 18.70
C SER A 47 -12.14 11.68 19.99
N ALA A 48 -11.19 10.75 19.86
CA ALA A 48 -10.51 10.20 21.03
C ALA A 48 -9.52 11.21 21.64
N TYR A 49 -8.86 12.04 20.83
CA TYR A 49 -7.98 13.08 21.32
C TYR A 49 -8.73 14.18 22.05
N GLU A 50 -9.87 14.64 21.54
CA GLU A 50 -10.70 15.64 22.24
C GLU A 50 -11.09 15.16 23.64
N VAL A 51 -11.60 13.93 23.76
CA VAL A 51 -11.98 13.36 25.07
C VAL A 51 -10.76 13.14 25.96
N GLN A 52 -9.64 12.74 25.39
CA GLN A 52 -8.39 12.54 26.13
C GLN A 52 -7.90 13.86 26.71
N GLU A 53 -7.92 14.95 25.93
CA GLU A 53 -7.44 16.27 26.36
C GLU A 53 -8.24 16.76 27.58
N GLU A 54 -9.57 16.72 27.51
CA GLU A 54 -10.44 17.07 28.65
C GLU A 54 -10.14 16.23 29.91
N GLN A 55 -9.90 14.92 29.73
CA GLN A 55 -9.59 14.02 30.85
C GLN A 55 -8.21 14.26 31.43
N LEU A 56 -7.21 14.53 30.59
CA LEU A 56 -5.85 14.86 31.03
C LEU A 56 -5.81 16.17 31.80
N GLU A 57 -6.52 17.21 31.34
CA GLU A 57 -6.64 18.48 32.08
C GLU A 57 -7.17 18.25 33.50
N LEU A 58 -8.25 17.46 33.63
CA LEU A 58 -8.83 17.12 34.93
C LEU A 58 -7.89 16.26 35.79
N PHE A 59 -7.15 15.34 35.17
CA PHE A 59 -6.19 14.48 35.84
C PHE A 59 -5.01 15.28 36.41
N TYR A 60 -4.40 16.17 35.62
CA TYR A 60 -3.30 17.02 36.05
C TYR A 60 -3.74 18.08 37.07
N ALA A 61 -4.95 18.63 36.94
CA ALA A 61 -5.50 19.55 37.93
C ALA A 61 -5.67 18.88 39.31
N LYS A 62 -6.05 17.60 39.35
CA LYS A 62 -6.16 16.82 40.60
C LYS A 62 -4.80 16.34 41.11
N ASN A 63 -3.84 16.13 40.22
CA ASN A 63 -2.55 15.54 40.56
C ASN A 63 -1.38 16.37 39.98
N PRO A 64 -1.19 17.62 40.44
CA PRO A 64 -0.21 18.55 39.86
C PRO A 64 1.24 18.06 39.99
N SER A 65 1.53 17.17 40.94
CA SER A 65 2.88 16.58 41.11
C SER A 65 3.32 15.70 39.93
N PHE A 66 2.39 15.17 39.12
CA PHE A 66 2.76 14.36 37.95
C PHE A 66 3.20 15.18 36.74
N VAL A 67 3.08 16.51 36.77
CA VAL A 67 3.52 17.38 35.67
C VAL A 67 5.05 17.36 35.51
N GLU A 68 5.79 17.15 36.62
CA GLU A 68 7.27 17.18 36.62
C GLU A 68 7.90 15.79 36.85
N ASP A 69 7.10 14.75 37.11
CA ASP A 69 7.57 13.39 37.41
C ASP A 69 6.97 12.35 36.45
N GLU A 70 7.55 12.28 35.25
CA GLU A 70 7.20 11.28 34.23
C GLU A 70 7.33 9.84 34.73
N GLY A 71 8.29 9.57 35.63
CA GLY A 71 8.53 8.23 36.16
C GLY A 71 7.36 7.70 37.00
N SER A 72 6.74 8.59 37.76
CA SER A 72 5.53 8.29 38.53
C SER A 72 4.26 8.30 37.66
N LEU A 73 4.22 9.11 36.59
CA LEU A 73 3.11 9.14 35.63
C LEU A 73 2.94 7.79 34.91
N VAL A 74 4.04 7.19 34.46
CA VAL A 74 4.08 5.89 33.77
C VAL A 74 3.59 4.73 34.68
N GLN A 75 3.54 4.92 35.99
CA GLN A 75 3.03 3.93 36.95
C GLN A 75 1.53 4.12 37.28
N SER A 76 0.92 5.21 36.80
CA SER A 76 -0.49 5.53 37.08
C SER A 76 -1.43 4.77 36.14
N ASN A 77 -2.24 3.87 36.69
CA ASN A 77 -3.30 3.19 35.92
C ASN A 77 -4.32 4.18 35.36
N GLU A 78 -4.66 5.23 36.12
CA GLU A 78 -5.63 6.25 35.68
C GLU A 78 -5.13 7.01 34.46
N PHE A 79 -3.83 7.34 34.40
CA PHE A 79 -3.23 7.95 33.21
C PHE A 79 -3.34 7.03 31.99
N TRP A 80 -2.99 5.74 32.15
CA TRP A 80 -3.09 4.77 31.07
C TRP A 80 -4.53 4.54 30.60
N ASP A 81 -5.51 4.56 31.51
CA ASP A 81 -6.92 4.45 31.16
C ASP A 81 -7.36 5.62 30.25
N ILE A 82 -6.82 6.83 30.47
CA ILE A 82 -7.08 8.02 29.66
C ILE A 82 -6.45 7.91 28.27
N VAL A 83 -5.15 7.59 28.18
CA VAL A 83 -4.41 7.63 26.89
C VAL A 83 -4.47 6.35 26.06
N SER A 84 -4.83 5.20 26.66
CA SER A 84 -4.76 3.90 25.98
C SER A 84 -5.61 3.81 24.72
N LYS A 85 -6.76 4.48 24.68
CA LYS A 85 -7.68 4.44 23.54
C LYS A 85 -7.06 5.06 22.28
N SER A 86 -6.48 6.26 22.39
CA SER A 86 -5.86 6.96 21.26
C SER A 86 -4.58 6.25 20.80
N LEU A 87 -3.79 5.72 21.73
CA LEU A 87 -2.60 4.92 21.43
C LEU A 87 -2.97 3.66 20.63
N LYS A 88 -3.97 2.91 21.10
CA LYS A 88 -4.45 1.72 20.40
C LYS A 88 -4.99 2.03 19.00
N LEU A 89 -5.71 3.14 18.84
CA LEU A 89 -6.19 3.58 17.52
C LEU A 89 -5.02 3.94 16.60
N SER A 90 -4.02 4.67 17.12
CA SER A 90 -2.81 5.03 16.38
C SER A 90 -2.06 3.80 15.88
N ASP A 91 -1.86 2.79 16.74
CA ASP A 91 -1.21 1.54 16.36
C ASP A 91 -2.01 0.77 15.30
N GLN A 92 -3.34 0.71 15.45
CA GLN A 92 -4.21 0.08 14.45
C GLN A 92 -4.14 0.79 13.09
N ILE A 93 -4.07 2.11 13.08
CA ILE A 93 -3.92 2.90 11.85
C ILE A 93 -2.58 2.58 11.19
N LYS A 94 -1.47 2.57 11.94
CA LYS A 94 -0.14 2.20 11.40
C LYS A 94 -0.15 0.80 10.76
N LEU A 95 -0.68 -0.20 11.46
CA LEU A 95 -0.79 -1.57 10.92
C LEU A 95 -1.63 -1.62 9.64
N ARG A 96 -2.70 -0.82 9.57
CA ARG A 96 -3.59 -0.78 8.40
C ARG A 96 -2.91 -0.08 7.22
N ILE A 97 -2.11 0.97 7.46
CA ILE A 97 -1.26 1.60 6.44
C ILE A 97 -0.32 0.57 5.83
N GLU A 98 0.42 -0.17 6.66
CA GLU A 98 1.40 -1.14 6.17
C GLU A 98 0.76 -2.21 5.28
N ARG A 99 -0.36 -2.77 5.74
CA ARG A 99 -1.11 -3.78 4.97
C ARG A 99 -1.58 -3.22 3.63
N THR A 100 -2.12 -2.01 3.60
CA THR A 100 -2.61 -1.36 2.37
C THR A 100 -1.48 -1.20 1.35
N ILE A 101 -0.29 -0.76 1.77
CA ILE A 101 0.87 -0.61 0.88
C ILE A 101 1.31 -1.96 0.31
N VAL A 102 1.30 -3.03 1.12
CA VAL A 102 1.64 -4.38 0.65
C VAL A 102 0.63 -4.88 -0.38
N MET A 103 -0.67 -4.64 -0.17
CA MET A 103 -1.70 -5.00 -1.15
C MET A 103 -1.56 -4.21 -2.45
N ALA A 104 -1.19 -2.92 -2.38
CA ALA A 104 -0.87 -2.11 -3.56
C ALA A 104 0.29 -2.70 -4.38
N ALA A 105 1.32 -3.22 -3.71
CA ALA A 105 2.42 -3.92 -4.38
C ALA A 105 1.95 -5.19 -5.11
N ILE A 106 1.09 -5.99 -4.48
CA ILE A 106 0.54 -7.22 -5.07
C ILE A 106 -0.33 -6.88 -6.28
N ASP A 107 -1.18 -5.87 -6.18
CA ASP A 107 -2.06 -5.42 -7.26
C ASP A 107 -1.28 -4.88 -8.48
N VAL A 108 -0.18 -4.15 -8.25
CA VAL A 108 0.72 -3.72 -9.34
C VAL A 108 1.35 -4.92 -10.05
N GLU A 109 1.82 -5.93 -9.30
CA GLU A 109 2.35 -7.16 -9.90
C GLU A 109 1.25 -7.89 -10.70
N GLU A 110 0.03 -7.92 -10.20
CA GLU A 110 -1.13 -8.46 -10.88
C GLU A 110 -1.38 -7.76 -12.23
N ASN A 111 -1.41 -6.43 -12.25
CA ASN A 111 -1.60 -5.65 -13.47
C ASN A 111 -0.46 -5.86 -14.48
N ILE A 112 0.79 -5.95 -14.03
CA ILE A 112 1.94 -6.29 -14.89
C ILE A 112 1.74 -7.68 -15.51
N ASN A 113 1.36 -8.68 -14.72
CA ASN A 113 1.12 -10.04 -15.21
C ASN A 113 -0.05 -10.10 -16.20
N MET A 114 -1.12 -9.36 -15.95
CA MET A 114 -2.24 -9.22 -16.88
C MET A 114 -1.76 -8.66 -18.22
N VAL A 115 -1.00 -7.57 -18.22
CA VAL A 115 -0.48 -6.96 -19.45
C VAL A 115 0.46 -7.93 -20.20
N CYS A 116 1.29 -8.71 -19.50
CA CYS A 116 2.06 -9.79 -20.13
C CYS A 116 1.16 -10.79 -20.86
N VAL A 117 0.13 -11.30 -20.19
CA VAL A 117 -0.77 -12.34 -20.71
C VAL A 117 -1.55 -11.86 -21.95
N TYR A 118 -2.02 -10.60 -21.96
CA TYR A 118 -2.83 -10.05 -23.06
C TYR A 118 -2.02 -9.44 -24.21
N ASN A 119 -0.68 -9.36 -24.12
CA ASN A 119 0.14 -8.76 -25.17
C ASN A 119 1.28 -9.66 -25.68
N LEU A 120 1.63 -10.73 -24.96
CA LEU A 120 2.72 -11.63 -25.32
C LEU A 120 2.20 -13.02 -25.69
N ARG A 121 2.95 -13.70 -26.57
CA ARG A 121 2.67 -15.11 -26.88
C ARG A 121 2.90 -15.97 -25.64
N ARG A 122 2.14 -17.07 -25.51
CA ARG A 122 2.20 -18.00 -24.37
C ARG A 122 3.63 -18.38 -23.98
N GLU A 123 4.47 -18.74 -24.95
CA GLU A 123 5.87 -19.15 -24.73
C GLU A 123 6.71 -18.06 -24.06
N MET A 124 6.48 -16.80 -24.42
CA MET A 124 7.15 -15.66 -23.79
C MET A 124 6.63 -15.44 -22.38
N THR A 125 5.31 -15.51 -22.20
CA THR A 125 4.65 -15.34 -20.89
C THR A 125 5.14 -16.37 -19.88
N GLU A 126 5.24 -17.65 -20.25
CA GLU A 126 5.74 -18.73 -19.38
C GLU A 126 7.22 -18.52 -18.96
N ILE A 127 8.05 -17.95 -19.85
CA ILE A 127 9.44 -17.62 -19.53
C ILE A 127 9.50 -16.43 -18.56
N ILE A 128 8.69 -15.40 -18.82
CA ILE A 128 8.68 -14.14 -18.07
C ILE A 128 8.00 -14.28 -16.70
N GLU A 129 7.11 -15.25 -16.52
CA GLU A 129 6.37 -15.48 -15.27
C GLU A 129 7.29 -15.62 -14.05
N LYS A 130 8.46 -16.24 -14.22
CA LYS A 130 9.45 -16.49 -13.16
C LYS A 130 10.28 -15.26 -12.77
N LEU A 131 10.17 -14.18 -13.53
CA LEU A 131 10.92 -12.95 -13.30
C LEU A 131 10.26 -12.11 -12.20
N SER A 132 11.04 -11.26 -11.56
CA SER A 132 10.52 -10.26 -10.63
C SER A 132 9.62 -9.26 -11.35
N PRO A 133 8.68 -8.60 -10.64
CA PRO A 133 7.82 -7.57 -11.25
C PRO A 133 8.61 -6.46 -11.95
N ILE A 134 9.77 -6.08 -11.40
CA ILE A 134 10.67 -5.08 -11.99
C ILE A 134 11.22 -5.56 -13.34
N GLU A 135 11.67 -6.81 -13.43
CA GLU A 135 12.18 -7.38 -14.68
C GLU A 135 11.08 -7.52 -15.73
N LYS A 136 9.88 -7.97 -15.32
CA LYS A 136 8.69 -8.03 -16.18
C LYS A 136 8.37 -6.65 -16.76
N PHE A 137 8.36 -5.62 -15.93
CA PHE A 137 8.11 -4.24 -16.33
C PHE A 137 9.13 -3.74 -17.39
N VAL A 138 10.42 -4.03 -17.20
CA VAL A 138 11.47 -3.67 -18.16
C VAL A 138 11.29 -4.36 -19.50
N ILE A 139 10.94 -5.65 -19.49
CA ILE A 139 10.69 -6.42 -20.71
C ILE A 139 9.45 -5.88 -21.43
N LEU A 140 8.36 -5.62 -20.70
CA LEU A 140 7.15 -5.05 -21.28
C LEU A 140 7.42 -3.71 -21.99
N GLY A 141 8.13 -2.79 -21.34
CA GLY A 141 8.51 -1.52 -21.97
C GLY A 141 9.37 -1.72 -23.23
N SER A 142 10.33 -2.65 -23.17
CA SER A 142 11.18 -2.94 -24.32
C SER A 142 10.39 -3.55 -25.49
N VAL A 143 9.47 -4.47 -25.22
CA VAL A 143 8.71 -5.22 -26.24
C VAL A 143 7.53 -4.43 -26.80
N LEU A 144 6.79 -3.72 -25.95
CA LEU A 144 5.53 -3.08 -26.34
C LEU A 144 5.73 -1.65 -26.86
N THR A 145 6.68 -0.90 -26.29
CA THR A 145 6.89 0.52 -26.60
C THR A 145 8.25 0.84 -27.22
N ASN A 146 9.12 -0.17 -27.42
CA ASN A 146 10.50 0.01 -27.89
C ASN A 146 11.29 1.05 -27.08
N SER A 147 10.95 1.23 -25.81
CA SER A 147 11.49 2.29 -24.95
C SER A 147 12.21 1.71 -23.73
N ASN A 148 13.27 2.37 -23.29
CA ASN A 148 13.94 2.02 -22.05
C ASN A 148 13.20 2.65 -20.85
N VAL A 149 12.50 1.82 -20.09
CA VAL A 149 11.71 2.28 -18.93
C VAL A 149 12.54 2.46 -17.66
N LYS A 150 13.81 2.00 -17.60
CA LYS A 150 14.63 2.09 -16.37
C LYS A 150 14.93 3.53 -15.91
N GLY A 151 14.74 4.52 -16.77
CA GLY A 151 14.94 5.94 -16.47
C GLY A 151 13.67 6.70 -16.12
N THR A 152 12.50 6.05 -16.09
CA THR A 152 11.24 6.74 -15.83
C THR A 152 10.92 6.79 -14.33
N SER A 153 10.05 7.73 -13.95
CA SER A 153 9.55 7.84 -12.57
C SER A 153 8.89 6.54 -12.10
N GLU A 154 8.10 5.91 -12.96
CA GLU A 154 7.30 4.73 -12.65
C GLU A 154 8.18 3.53 -12.33
N TYR A 155 9.33 3.40 -12.99
CA TYR A 155 10.31 2.39 -12.64
C TYR A 155 10.86 2.60 -11.22
N GLY A 156 11.18 3.85 -10.84
CA GLY A 156 11.62 4.19 -9.49
C GLY A 156 10.56 3.90 -8.43
N GLU A 157 9.31 4.27 -8.70
CA GLU A 157 8.17 3.97 -7.83
C GLU A 157 7.95 2.45 -7.68
N LEU A 158 8.04 1.69 -8.78
CA LEU A 158 7.92 0.24 -8.75
C LEU A 158 9.03 -0.40 -7.92
N GLN A 159 10.28 0.05 -8.09
CA GLN A 159 11.39 -0.43 -7.27
C GLN A 159 11.15 -0.17 -5.78
N LYS A 160 10.66 1.01 -5.44
CA LYS A 160 10.36 1.39 -4.06
C LYS A 160 9.24 0.52 -3.48
N LEU A 161 8.14 0.35 -4.20
CA LEU A 161 6.98 -0.45 -3.78
C LEU A 161 7.33 -1.94 -3.64
N MET A 162 8.08 -2.51 -4.58
CA MET A 162 8.56 -3.90 -4.50
C MET A 162 9.54 -4.10 -3.35
N LYS A 163 10.43 -3.14 -3.11
CA LYS A 163 11.32 -3.17 -1.95
C LYS A 163 10.54 -3.17 -0.65
N TYR A 164 9.51 -2.32 -0.52
CA TYR A 164 8.64 -2.29 0.65
C TYR A 164 7.98 -3.64 0.91
N ARG A 165 7.34 -4.23 -0.10
CA ARG A 165 6.72 -5.56 0.00
C ARG A 165 7.70 -6.62 0.47
N ASN A 166 8.90 -6.66 -0.12
CA ASN A 166 9.90 -7.67 0.24
C ASN A 166 10.41 -7.47 1.67
N THR A 167 10.67 -6.22 2.08
CA THR A 167 11.01 -5.88 3.46
C THR A 167 9.93 -6.36 4.44
N PHE A 168 8.67 -6.06 4.16
CA PHE A 168 7.53 -6.50 4.96
C PHE A 168 7.41 -8.03 5.02
N ALA A 169 7.46 -8.71 3.88
CA ALA A 169 7.32 -10.17 3.80
C ALA A 169 8.44 -10.93 4.53
N HIS A 170 9.62 -10.33 4.65
CA HIS A 170 10.74 -10.89 5.40
C HIS A 170 10.75 -10.50 6.89
N GLY A 171 9.73 -9.78 7.36
CA GLY A 171 9.59 -9.38 8.75
C GLY A 171 10.51 -8.23 9.15
N HIS A 172 11.07 -7.49 8.19
CA HIS A 172 11.82 -6.27 8.48
C HIS A 172 10.87 -5.09 8.68
N ASN A 173 11.12 -4.26 9.69
CA ASN A 173 10.57 -2.93 9.91
C ASN A 173 10.73 -2.11 8.62
N THR A 174 9.58 -1.71 8.05
CA THR A 174 9.48 -1.09 6.72
C THR A 174 9.81 0.40 6.72
N ASP A 175 9.85 0.97 7.91
CA ASP A 175 10.23 2.32 8.28
C ASP A 175 11.72 2.58 8.06
N ARG A 176 12.60 1.56 7.92
CA ARG A 176 14.06 1.80 7.82
C ARG A 176 14.83 0.76 6.97
N PRO A 177 15.79 1.18 6.13
CA PRO A 177 16.72 0.27 5.47
C PRO A 177 17.85 -0.12 6.44
N VAL A 178 17.78 -1.33 6.99
CA VAL A 178 18.85 -1.89 7.84
C VAL A 178 19.49 -3.10 7.19
N LYS A 179 20.79 -3.30 7.50
CA LYS A 179 21.62 -4.31 6.84
C LYS A 179 21.40 -5.73 7.35
N SER A 180 20.76 -5.92 8.50
CA SER A 180 20.43 -7.24 9.03
C SER A 180 19.15 -7.24 9.85
N LEU A 181 18.49 -8.40 9.90
CA LEU A 181 17.30 -8.67 10.71
C LEU A 181 17.52 -8.30 12.19
N GLN A 182 18.71 -8.59 12.72
CA GLN A 182 19.07 -8.28 14.10
C GLN A 182 19.06 -6.76 14.37
N HIS A 183 19.69 -5.96 13.50
CA HIS A 183 19.70 -4.50 13.66
C HIS A 183 18.34 -3.85 13.39
N ASN A 184 17.45 -4.57 12.70
CA ASN A 184 16.08 -4.13 12.45
C ASN A 184 15.23 -4.14 13.73
N HIS A 185 15.41 -5.16 14.58
CA HIS A 185 14.56 -5.36 15.75
C HIS A 185 15.13 -4.81 17.07
N PHE A 186 16.41 -4.42 17.13
CA PHE A 186 17.04 -3.84 18.32
C PHE A 186 17.15 -2.32 18.23
N ILE A 187 16.03 -1.68 17.95
CA ILE A 187 15.92 -0.23 17.80
C ILE A 187 15.20 0.36 19.03
N HIS A 188 15.64 1.52 19.49
CA HIS A 188 14.96 2.22 20.58
C HIS A 188 13.58 2.74 20.11
N PRO A 189 12.52 2.61 20.93
CA PRO A 189 11.16 3.05 20.54
C PRO A 189 11.04 4.51 20.08
N GLU A 190 11.89 5.41 20.58
CA GLU A 190 11.98 6.82 20.14
C GLU A 190 12.33 6.96 18.65
N GLN A 191 12.89 5.90 18.07
CA GLN A 191 13.21 5.82 16.66
C GLN A 191 12.10 5.10 15.87
N TYR A 192 10.93 4.83 16.44
CA TYR A 192 9.82 4.32 15.62
C TYR A 192 9.19 5.47 14.85
N SER A 193 8.67 5.16 13.66
CA SER A 193 7.99 6.17 12.88
C SER A 193 6.74 6.67 13.60
N SER A 194 6.53 7.98 13.51
CA SER A 194 5.34 8.61 14.05
C SER A 194 4.13 8.32 13.16
N LEU A 195 2.91 8.46 13.69
CA LEU A 195 1.69 8.30 12.89
C LEU A 195 1.64 9.29 11.69
N PRO A 196 2.02 10.57 11.84
CA PRO A 196 2.10 11.50 10.70
C PRO A 196 3.05 11.01 9.60
N GLU A 197 4.22 10.49 9.97
CA GLU A 197 5.19 9.93 9.01
C GLU A 197 4.61 8.74 8.24
N GLU A 198 3.90 7.84 8.92
CA GLU A 198 3.26 6.69 8.29
C GLU A 198 2.13 7.11 7.33
N LEU A 199 1.37 8.16 7.65
CA LEU A 199 0.33 8.67 6.75
C LEU A 199 0.93 9.33 5.50
N GLU A 200 2.02 10.09 5.64
CA GLU A 200 2.72 10.64 4.47
C GLU A 200 3.32 9.52 3.62
N LYS A 201 3.88 8.49 4.26
CA LYS A 201 4.34 7.28 3.59
C LYS A 201 3.20 6.63 2.80
N LEU A 202 2.01 6.43 3.38
CA LEU A 202 0.83 5.91 2.67
C LEU A 202 0.53 6.73 1.42
N LYS A 203 0.41 8.05 1.56
CA LYS A 203 0.09 8.97 0.44
C LYS A 203 1.12 8.85 -0.68
N GLU A 204 2.40 8.77 -0.33
CA GLU A 204 3.49 8.62 -1.29
C GLU A 204 3.39 7.29 -2.06
N TYR A 205 3.24 6.16 -1.36
CA TYR A 205 3.13 4.84 -2.02
C TYR A 205 1.86 4.72 -2.86
N MET A 206 0.73 5.28 -2.41
CA MET A 206 -0.51 5.24 -3.20
C MET A 206 -0.41 6.09 -4.46
N ARG A 207 0.28 7.24 -4.43
CA ARG A 207 0.58 8.01 -5.65
C ARG A 207 1.47 7.23 -6.61
N GLY A 208 2.51 6.57 -6.10
CA GLY A 208 3.37 5.68 -6.89
C GLY A 208 2.59 4.53 -7.52
N TYR A 209 1.74 3.87 -6.74
CA TYR A 209 0.82 2.81 -7.17
C TYR A 209 -0.01 3.20 -8.40
N PHE A 210 -0.74 4.33 -8.35
CA PHE A 210 -1.56 4.79 -9.48
C PHE A 210 -0.72 5.10 -10.73
N ARG A 211 0.42 5.77 -10.56
CA ARG A 211 1.32 6.08 -11.69
C ARG A 211 1.82 4.82 -12.38
N ILE A 212 2.21 3.81 -11.60
CA ILE A 212 2.68 2.53 -12.15
C ILE A 212 1.56 1.85 -12.92
N ASN A 213 0.37 1.72 -12.33
CA ASN A 213 -0.76 1.05 -12.97
C ASN A 213 -1.19 1.74 -14.27
N GLN A 214 -1.35 3.06 -14.24
CA GLN A 214 -1.67 3.84 -15.43
C GLN A 214 -0.62 3.63 -16.53
N PHE A 215 0.66 3.67 -16.17
CA PHE A 215 1.74 3.46 -17.13
C PHE A 215 1.76 2.04 -17.70
N VAL A 216 1.62 1.02 -16.85
CA VAL A 216 1.53 -0.39 -17.27
C VAL A 216 0.39 -0.61 -18.25
N ARG A 217 -0.81 -0.07 -17.96
CA ARG A 217 -1.97 -0.17 -18.85
C ARG A 217 -1.79 0.60 -20.15
N SER A 218 -1.11 1.76 -20.11
CA SER A 218 -0.80 2.54 -21.32
C SER A 218 0.13 1.81 -22.31
N MET A 219 0.92 0.84 -21.83
CA MET A 219 1.76 0.00 -22.69
C MET A 219 0.96 -1.09 -23.41
N SER A 220 -0.21 -1.47 -22.90
CA SER A 220 -1.03 -2.54 -23.46
C SER A 220 -1.56 -2.15 -24.83
N LYS A 221 -1.47 -3.08 -25.79
CA LYS A 221 -2.08 -3.00 -27.12
C LYS A 221 -3.44 -3.71 -27.19
N ASN A 222 -3.83 -4.38 -26.10
CA ASN A 222 -5.12 -5.05 -25.96
C ASN A 222 -6.10 -4.12 -25.21
N ASP A 223 -7.28 -3.89 -25.80
CA ASP A 223 -8.30 -2.97 -25.28
C ASP A 223 -8.69 -3.27 -23.83
N TYR A 224 -8.85 -4.55 -23.47
CA TYR A 224 -9.26 -4.95 -22.11
C TYR A 224 -8.21 -4.66 -21.04
N ALA A 225 -6.93 -4.82 -21.39
CA ALA A 225 -5.81 -4.58 -20.47
C ALA A 225 -5.25 -3.15 -20.56
N SER A 226 -5.86 -2.29 -21.39
CA SER A 226 -5.48 -0.90 -21.61
C SER A 226 -6.49 0.07 -20.97
N GLY A 227 -6.14 1.36 -20.95
CA GLY A 227 -7.02 2.42 -20.46
C GLY A 227 -7.07 2.53 -18.93
N ASP A 228 -8.03 3.33 -18.47
CA ASP A 228 -8.21 3.62 -17.04
C ASP A 228 -8.92 2.46 -16.32
N SER A 229 -8.62 2.27 -15.03
CA SER A 229 -9.35 1.33 -14.18
C SER A 229 -10.38 2.08 -13.37
N GLY A 230 -11.65 1.63 -13.39
CA GLY A 230 -12.69 2.18 -12.53
C GLY A 230 -12.34 2.06 -11.04
N ASP A 231 -11.54 1.07 -10.67
CA ASP A 231 -11.08 0.89 -9.29
C ASP A 231 -10.25 2.09 -8.78
N GLU A 232 -9.47 2.74 -9.66
CA GLU A 232 -8.67 3.91 -9.24
C GLU A 232 -9.56 5.12 -8.95
N ASP A 233 -10.68 5.25 -9.66
CA ASP A 233 -11.65 6.32 -9.42
C ASP A 233 -12.41 6.11 -8.11
N ASP A 234 -12.63 4.86 -7.69
CA ASP A 234 -13.24 4.54 -6.40
C ASP A 234 -12.31 4.86 -5.20
N LEU A 235 -10.99 4.74 -5.39
CA LEU A 235 -10.01 4.99 -4.32
C LEU A 235 -9.69 6.47 -4.09
N LYS A 236 -9.75 7.31 -5.14
CA LYS A 236 -9.39 8.74 -5.06
C LYS A 236 -10.18 9.50 -3.98
N PRO A 237 -11.53 9.40 -3.89
CA PRO A 237 -12.29 10.12 -2.87
C PRO A 237 -11.91 9.73 -1.43
N ILE A 238 -11.56 8.46 -1.20
CA ILE A 238 -11.16 7.97 0.12
C ILE A 238 -9.80 8.55 0.51
N LEU A 239 -8.85 8.60 -0.43
CA LEU A 239 -7.55 9.22 -0.21
C LEU A 239 -7.65 10.73 0.00
N GLU A 240 -8.58 11.40 -0.68
CA GLU A 240 -8.90 12.81 -0.42
C GLU A 240 -9.39 12.99 1.02
N LYS A 241 -10.33 12.14 1.50
CA LYS A 241 -10.77 12.17 2.91
C LYS A 241 -9.60 11.97 3.88
N ILE A 242 -8.72 10.99 3.64
CA ILE A 242 -7.52 10.75 4.47
C ILE A 242 -6.57 11.96 4.44
N SER A 243 -6.47 12.65 3.30
CA SER A 243 -5.57 13.80 3.14
C SER A 243 -5.96 15.03 3.95
N LEU A 244 -7.22 15.12 4.42
CA LEU A 244 -7.70 16.21 5.26
C LEU A 244 -7.12 16.17 6.68
N TYR A 245 -6.64 15.00 7.13
CA TYR A 245 -6.02 14.87 8.44
C TYR A 245 -4.59 15.40 8.39
N THR A 246 -4.37 16.53 9.07
CA THR A 246 -3.06 17.14 9.29
C THR A 246 -2.71 17.07 10.77
N PHE A 247 -1.55 16.53 11.09
CA PHE A 247 -1.03 16.52 12.44
C PHE A 247 -0.11 17.74 12.60
N VAL A 248 -0.42 18.61 13.55
CA VAL A 248 0.45 19.74 13.89
C VAL A 248 1.67 19.17 14.61
N SER A 249 2.86 19.35 14.06
CA SER A 249 4.08 19.06 14.81
C SER A 249 4.24 20.13 15.88
N GLU A 250 4.28 19.74 17.15
CA GLU A 250 4.81 20.62 18.18
C GLU A 250 6.31 20.81 17.88
N GLU A 251 6.70 22.05 17.55
CA GLU A 251 8.10 22.49 17.39
C GLU A 251 8.81 22.64 18.74
#